data_AF-A0A1D6INQ1-F1
#
_entry.id   AF-A0A1D6INQ1-F1
#
_cell.length_a   1.000
_cell.length_b   1.000
_cell.length_c   1.000
_cell.angle_alpha   90.00
_cell.angle_beta   90.00
_cell.angle_gamma   90.00
#
_symmetry.space_group_name_H-M   'P 1'
#
loop_
_entity.id
_entity.type
_entity.pdbx_description
1 polymer ?
#
loop_
_entity_poly.entity_id
_entity_poly.type
_entity_poly.pdbx_seq_one_letter_code
_entity_poly.pdbx_strand_id
1 'polypeptide(L)'
;MFSIRSDEDLGVGEFLDLKLLVDWAVNSGFHLVQLLPINDTSVHGMWWDSYPYSSLSVFALHPLYLRVQALSDAIPVDVKEEIQQAKKQLDKKDVDYEAALSTKLSIARKIFNLEKEKVLNSSSFKQFLSENEEWLKPYAAFCFLRDFFETSDHSQWGRFSQFSKDKVLYTMTLYVFITMFSTIYIYNYLRQQHMQERKMLS
;
A
#
# COMPACT_ATOMS: atom_id res chain seq x y z
N MET A 1 2.36 0.48 14.55
CA MET A 1 2.69 0.01 13.19
C MET A 1 4.04 0.56 12.77
N PHE A 2 4.14 1.85 12.40
CA PHE A 2 5.37 2.46 11.90
C PHE A 2 6.64 2.25 12.76
N SER A 3 6.49 2.09 14.07
CA SER A 3 7.58 1.93 15.04
C SER A 3 8.16 0.52 15.14
N ILE A 4 7.52 -0.47 14.52
CA ILE A 4 8.03 -1.84 14.52
C ILE A 4 9.30 -1.88 13.67
N ARG A 5 10.32 -2.59 14.14
CA ARG A 5 11.55 -2.85 13.40
C ARG A 5 11.71 -4.35 13.18
N SER A 6 12.12 -4.74 11.99
CA SER A 6 12.46 -6.13 11.68
C SER A 6 13.64 -6.21 10.73
N ASP A 7 14.27 -7.38 10.68
CA ASP A 7 15.37 -7.63 9.76
C ASP A 7 14.96 -7.45 8.29
N GLU A 8 13.68 -7.48 7.93
CA GLU A 8 13.21 -7.37 6.54
C GLU A 8 12.48 -6.05 6.23
N ASP A 9 12.37 -5.15 7.20
CA ASP A 9 11.71 -3.87 6.97
C ASP A 9 12.53 -2.95 6.02
N LEU A 10 11.84 -1.98 5.43
CA LEU A 10 12.44 -0.97 4.57
C LEU A 10 12.37 0.41 5.23
N GLY A 11 12.93 0.52 6.44
CA GLY A 11 13.05 1.77 7.21
C GLY A 11 11.80 2.17 7.99
N VAL A 12 10.77 1.34 8.00
CA VAL A 12 9.51 1.54 8.73
C VAL A 12 8.82 0.19 8.92
N GLY A 13 8.16 -0.03 10.06
CA GLY A 13 7.40 -1.26 10.28
C GLY A 13 6.29 -1.44 9.23
N GLU A 14 6.13 -2.67 8.72
CA GLU A 14 5.23 -3.03 7.63
C GLU A 14 4.23 -4.13 8.04
N PHE A 15 3.17 -4.35 7.25
CA PHE A 15 2.11 -5.31 7.59
C PHE A 15 2.61 -6.72 7.91
N LEU A 16 3.72 -7.14 7.31
CA LEU A 16 4.28 -8.47 7.52
C LEU A 16 5.05 -8.58 8.84
N ASP A 17 5.50 -7.46 9.40
CA ASP A 17 6.12 -7.42 10.73
C ASP A 17 5.09 -7.60 11.85
N LEU A 18 3.81 -7.34 11.57
CA LEU A 18 2.75 -7.62 12.55
C LEU A 18 2.70 -9.10 12.92
N LYS A 19 3.05 -10.01 12.00
CA LYS A 19 3.13 -11.44 12.32
C LYS A 19 4.20 -11.71 13.35
N LEU A 20 5.40 -11.15 13.15
CA LEU A 20 6.50 -11.27 14.10
C LEU A 20 6.12 -10.69 15.47
N LEU A 21 5.42 -9.56 15.48
CA LEU A 21 4.90 -8.95 16.72
C LEU A 21 3.86 -9.84 17.40
N VAL A 22 2.94 -10.45 16.64
CA VAL A 22 1.91 -11.36 17.17
C VAL A 22 2.55 -12.63 17.72
N ASP A 23 3.48 -13.24 17.00
CA ASP A 23 4.21 -14.43 17.46
C ASP A 23 4.96 -14.14 18.77
N TRP A 24 5.64 -12.99 18.84
CA TRP A 24 6.29 -12.54 20.07
C TRP A 24 5.29 -12.29 21.20
N ALA A 25 4.14 -11.67 20.89
CA ALA A 25 3.10 -11.38 21.87
C ALA A 25 2.54 -12.67 22.48
N VAL A 26 2.19 -13.65 21.65
CA VAL A 26 1.70 -14.97 22.07
C VAL A 26 2.73 -15.69 22.93
N ASN A 27 4.00 -15.73 22.50
CA ASN A 27 5.08 -16.36 23.25
C ASN A 27 5.35 -15.68 24.60
N SER A 28 4.97 -14.40 24.73
CA SER A 28 5.09 -13.63 25.96
C SER A 28 3.83 -13.66 26.84
N GLY A 29 2.80 -14.42 26.44
CA GLY A 29 1.52 -14.51 27.17
C GLY A 29 0.59 -13.30 26.99
N PHE A 30 0.86 -12.42 26.03
CA PHE A 30 -0.05 -11.36 25.66
C PHE A 30 -1.17 -11.90 24.76
N HIS A 31 -2.36 -11.31 24.90
CA HIS A 31 -3.57 -11.74 24.19
C HIS A 31 -4.15 -10.66 23.26
N LEU A 32 -3.56 -9.46 23.26
CA LEU A 32 -4.03 -8.33 22.48
C LEU A 32 -2.85 -7.51 21.96
N VAL A 33 -2.86 -7.25 20.64
CA VAL A 33 -2.01 -6.26 19.99
C VAL A 33 -2.91 -5.13 19.52
N GLN A 34 -2.78 -3.95 20.12
CA GLN A 34 -3.52 -2.76 19.71
C GLN A 34 -2.72 -1.98 18.67
N LEU A 35 -3.39 -1.58 17.59
CA LEU A 35 -2.81 -0.74 16.54
C LEU A 35 -3.47 0.64 16.52
N LEU A 36 -2.67 1.65 16.18
CA LEU A 36 -3.20 2.92 15.68
C LEU A 36 -3.87 2.67 14.32
N PRO A 37 -4.72 3.59 13.83
CA PRO A 37 -5.26 3.49 12.47
C PRO A 37 -4.15 3.27 11.43
N ILE A 38 -4.39 2.36 10.51
CA ILE A 38 -3.43 1.90 9.48
C ILE A 38 -3.87 2.31 8.07
N ASN A 39 -4.88 3.17 8.02
CA ASN A 39 -5.50 3.66 6.80
C ASN A 39 -4.60 4.66 6.08
N ASP A 40 -4.78 4.77 4.76
CA ASP A 40 -4.02 5.74 3.97
C ASP A 40 -4.37 7.16 4.41
N THR A 41 -3.33 7.95 4.65
CA THR A 41 -3.36 9.35 5.08
C THR A 41 -2.61 10.25 4.10
N SER A 42 -2.11 9.70 2.98
CA SER A 42 -1.19 10.37 2.03
C SER A 42 -1.88 11.47 1.21
N VAL A 43 -2.40 12.52 1.83
CA VAL A 43 -3.11 13.60 1.14
C VAL A 43 -2.15 14.50 0.37
N HIS A 44 -0.96 14.73 0.91
CA HIS A 44 0.07 15.63 0.34
C HIS A 44 1.35 14.90 -0.06
N GLY A 45 1.52 13.65 0.37
CA GLY A 45 2.75 12.88 0.19
C GLY A 45 3.91 13.37 1.08
N MET A 46 3.61 14.09 2.16
CA MET A 46 4.60 14.74 3.02
C MET A 46 4.57 14.18 4.44
N TRP A 47 5.62 14.42 5.21
CA TRP A 47 5.76 13.83 6.56
C TRP A 47 4.58 14.12 7.49
N TRP A 48 3.87 15.24 7.35
CA TRP A 48 2.71 15.54 8.19
C TRP A 48 1.51 14.63 7.91
N ASP A 49 1.48 13.95 6.76
CA ASP A 49 0.53 12.88 6.49
C ASP A 49 0.78 11.64 7.38
N SER A 50 1.88 11.59 8.15
CA SER A 50 2.12 10.50 9.10
C SER A 50 1.12 10.48 10.26
N TYR A 51 0.26 11.49 10.41
CA TYR A 51 -0.75 11.53 11.45
C TYR A 51 -1.90 10.55 11.17
N PRO A 52 -2.03 9.45 11.95
CA PRO A 52 -2.87 8.31 11.58
C PRO A 52 -4.37 8.59 11.61
N TYR A 53 -4.80 9.70 12.22
CA TYR A 53 -6.22 10.06 12.35
C TYR A 53 -6.72 10.99 11.24
N SER A 54 -5.87 11.39 10.30
CA SER A 54 -6.26 12.20 9.13
C SER A 54 -6.39 11.34 7.88
N SER A 55 -7.23 10.30 7.95
CA SER A 55 -7.34 9.32 6.88
C SER A 55 -7.96 9.91 5.61
N LEU A 56 -7.30 9.67 4.49
CA LEU A 56 -7.81 9.90 3.14
C LEU A 56 -8.96 8.93 2.82
N SER A 57 -8.84 7.68 3.30
CA SER A 57 -9.84 6.65 3.10
C SER A 57 -9.96 5.77 4.33
N VAL A 58 -11.18 5.55 4.80
CA VAL A 58 -11.46 4.58 5.88
C VAL A 58 -11.35 3.12 5.43
N PHE A 59 -11.22 2.89 4.12
CA PHE A 59 -11.02 1.57 3.53
C PHE A 59 -9.57 1.32 3.17
N ALA A 60 -8.95 2.23 2.41
CA ALA A 60 -7.62 1.99 1.86
C ALA A 60 -6.56 1.88 2.98
N LEU A 61 -5.69 0.90 2.84
CA LEU A 61 -4.56 0.67 3.73
C LEU A 61 -3.36 1.51 3.30
N HIS A 62 -2.60 2.03 4.26
CA HIS A 62 -1.52 2.96 3.96
C HIS A 62 -0.38 2.25 3.19
N PRO A 63 0.04 2.76 2.01
CA PRO A 63 1.12 2.16 1.22
C PRO A 63 2.50 2.15 1.89
N LEU A 64 2.72 2.96 2.95
CA LEU A 64 3.96 2.97 3.73
C LEU A 64 4.25 1.60 4.35
N TYR A 65 3.20 0.86 4.71
CA TYR A 65 3.32 -0.43 5.39
C TYR A 65 3.45 -1.62 4.42
N LEU A 66 3.69 -1.35 3.14
CA LEU A 66 3.89 -2.38 2.11
C LEU A 66 5.28 -3.03 2.23
N ARG A 67 5.33 -4.37 2.23
CA ARG A 67 6.56 -5.15 2.04
C ARG A 67 6.82 -5.36 0.55
N VAL A 68 7.78 -4.62 -0.01
CA VAL A 68 8.07 -4.68 -1.45
C VAL A 68 8.71 -6.00 -1.89
N GLN A 69 9.44 -6.66 -0.99
CA GLN A 69 10.06 -7.97 -1.18
C GLN A 69 9.05 -9.07 -1.44
N ALA A 70 7.81 -8.90 -0.95
CA ALA A 70 6.77 -9.89 -1.09
C ALA A 70 5.96 -9.71 -2.39
N LEU A 71 6.06 -8.56 -3.06
CA LEU A 71 5.17 -8.18 -4.17
C LEU A 71 5.16 -9.15 -5.36
N SER A 72 6.24 -9.90 -5.56
CA SER A 72 6.40 -10.85 -6.66
C SER A 72 7.45 -11.90 -6.29
N ASP A 73 7.26 -13.13 -6.77
CA ASP A 73 8.28 -14.19 -6.71
C ASP A 73 9.39 -13.99 -7.76
N ALA A 74 9.14 -13.15 -8.77
CA ALA A 74 9.97 -12.95 -9.96
C ALA A 74 10.59 -11.53 -10.02
N ILE A 75 10.94 -10.96 -8.86
CA ILE A 75 11.60 -9.64 -8.80
C ILE A 75 12.96 -9.69 -9.55
N PRO A 76 13.19 -8.82 -10.55
CA PRO A 76 14.46 -8.72 -11.27
C PRO A 76 15.65 -8.41 -10.37
N VAL A 77 16.86 -8.76 -10.81
CA VAL A 77 18.09 -8.58 -10.04
C VAL A 77 18.36 -7.10 -9.71
N ASP A 78 18.17 -6.21 -10.68
CA ASP A 78 18.34 -4.76 -10.50
C ASP A 78 17.36 -4.19 -9.45
N VAL A 79 16.11 -4.66 -9.45
CA VAL A 79 15.12 -4.25 -8.43
C VAL A 79 15.45 -4.85 -7.05
N LYS A 80 15.99 -6.07 -6.99
CA LYS A 80 16.48 -6.66 -5.73
C LYS A 80 17.64 -5.86 -5.15
N GLU A 81 18.59 -5.44 -5.99
CA GLU A 81 19.70 -4.60 -5.57
C GLU A 81 19.23 -3.23 -5.07
N GLU A 82 18.26 -2.61 -5.75
CA GLU A 82 17.60 -1.38 -5.30
C GLU A 82 16.96 -1.53 -3.92
N ILE A 83 16.23 -2.63 -3.68
CA ILE A 83 15.66 -2.92 -2.36
C ILE A 83 16.76 -3.03 -1.29
N GLN A 84 17.86 -3.73 -1.57
CA GLN A 84 18.95 -3.87 -0.60
C GLN A 84 19.68 -2.55 -0.32
N GLN A 85 19.84 -1.70 -1.33
CA GLN A 85 20.39 -0.36 -1.15
C GLN A 85 19.46 0.52 -0.31
N ALA A 86 18.16 0.52 -0.64
CA ALA A 86 17.15 1.24 0.10
C ALA A 86 17.09 0.80 1.57
N LYS A 87 17.16 -0.49 1.85
CA LYS A 87 17.21 -1.04 3.22
C LYS A 87 18.35 -0.43 4.03
N LYS A 88 19.56 -0.40 3.48
CA LYS A 88 20.73 0.21 4.15
C LYS A 88 20.58 1.73 4.32
N GLN A 89 19.99 2.42 3.35
CA GLN A 89 19.84 3.87 3.37
C GLN A 89 18.73 4.34 4.33
N LEU A 90 17.67 3.55 4.46
CA LEU A 90 16.48 3.87 5.25
C LEU A 90 16.51 3.27 6.66
N ASP A 91 17.52 2.43 6.98
CA ASP A 91 17.80 1.96 8.33
C ASP A 91 18.33 3.11 9.21
N LYS A 92 17.38 3.93 9.66
CA LYS A 92 17.59 5.13 10.46
C LYS A 92 16.87 4.99 11.79
N LYS A 93 17.39 5.69 12.80
CA LYS A 93 16.77 5.77 14.13
C LYS A 93 15.31 6.22 14.03
N ASP A 94 15.09 7.33 13.34
CA ASP A 94 13.77 7.89 13.09
C ASP A 94 13.29 7.50 11.69
N VAL A 95 11.98 7.29 11.55
CA VAL A 95 11.38 6.94 10.26
C VAL A 95 11.48 8.13 9.31
N ASP A 96 12.18 7.94 8.19
CA ASP A 96 12.18 8.87 7.07
C ASP A 96 10.94 8.62 6.21
N TYR A 97 9.80 9.20 6.62
CA TYR A 97 8.49 8.92 6.04
C TYR A 97 8.46 9.12 4.52
N GLU A 98 8.95 10.27 4.04
CA GLU A 98 8.90 10.65 2.63
C GLU A 98 9.79 9.75 1.78
N ALA A 99 11.02 9.48 2.24
CA ALA A 99 11.94 8.60 1.54
C ALA A 99 11.44 7.15 1.53
N ALA A 100 10.89 6.64 2.64
CA ALA A 100 10.33 5.29 2.71
C ALA A 100 9.10 5.14 1.80
N LEU A 101 8.15 6.08 1.87
CA LEU A 101 6.93 6.06 1.05
C LEU A 101 7.26 6.12 -0.44
N SER A 102 8.07 7.09 -0.85
CA SER A 102 8.46 7.27 -2.26
C SER A 102 9.22 6.06 -2.80
N THR A 103 10.16 5.51 -2.04
CA THR A 103 10.93 4.31 -2.43
C THR A 103 10.03 3.09 -2.61
N LYS A 104 9.12 2.84 -1.66
CA LYS A 104 8.17 1.72 -1.74
C LYS A 104 7.24 1.84 -2.94
N LEU A 105 6.68 3.03 -3.17
CA LEU A 105 5.81 3.28 -4.31
C LEU A 105 6.55 3.15 -5.66
N SER A 106 7.81 3.60 -5.72
CA SER A 106 8.68 3.43 -6.90
C SER A 106 8.92 1.95 -7.22
N ILE A 107 9.34 1.15 -6.23
CA ILE A 107 9.59 -0.28 -6.41
C ILE A 107 8.29 -1.03 -6.75
N ALA A 108 7.19 -0.72 -6.06
CA ALA A 108 5.89 -1.34 -6.33
C ALA A 108 5.42 -1.06 -7.77
N ARG A 109 5.66 0.15 -8.28
CA ARG A 109 5.37 0.52 -9.66
C ARG A 109 6.21 -0.26 -10.67
N LYS A 110 7.51 -0.44 -10.41
CA LYS A 110 8.39 -1.25 -11.26
C LYS A 110 7.89 -2.69 -11.34
N ILE A 111 7.60 -3.31 -10.19
CA ILE A 111 7.09 -4.69 -10.12
C ILE A 111 5.73 -4.81 -10.82
N PHE A 112 4.82 -3.87 -10.58
CA PHE A 112 3.53 -3.85 -11.27
C PHE A 112 3.69 -3.80 -12.78
N ASN A 113 4.56 -2.94 -13.32
CA ASN A 113 4.74 -2.80 -14.76
C ASN A 113 5.22 -4.09 -15.43
N LEU A 114 5.97 -4.92 -14.71
CA LEU A 114 6.44 -6.23 -15.19
C LEU A 114 5.31 -7.26 -15.21
N GLU A 115 4.41 -7.22 -14.22
CA GLU A 115 3.39 -8.25 -14.04
C GLU A 115 1.97 -7.81 -14.42
N LYS A 116 1.77 -6.57 -14.85
CA LYS A 116 0.45 -5.95 -15.05
C LYS A 116 -0.47 -6.82 -15.89
N GLU A 117 0.01 -7.41 -16.99
CA GLU A 117 -0.83 -8.23 -17.87
C GLU A 117 -1.30 -9.49 -17.15
N LYS A 118 -0.42 -10.15 -16.41
CA LYS A 118 -0.75 -11.33 -15.60
C LYS A 118 -1.73 -10.96 -14.48
N VAL A 119 -1.48 -9.86 -13.78
CA VAL A 119 -2.28 -9.41 -12.64
C VAL A 119 -3.67 -9.00 -13.10
N LEU A 120 -3.80 -8.11 -14.09
CA LEU A 120 -5.09 -7.60 -14.58
C LEU A 120 -5.97 -8.70 -15.18
N ASN A 121 -5.35 -9.73 -15.76
CA ASN A 121 -6.09 -10.87 -16.31
C ASN A 121 -6.44 -11.96 -15.28
N SER A 122 -5.82 -11.94 -14.10
CA SER A 122 -6.06 -12.94 -13.06
C SER A 122 -7.48 -12.89 -12.50
N SER A 123 -8.03 -14.05 -12.15
CA SER A 123 -9.36 -14.16 -11.52
C SER A 123 -9.40 -13.49 -10.14
N SER A 124 -8.32 -13.60 -9.36
CA SER A 124 -8.20 -12.97 -8.04
C SER A 124 -8.28 -11.44 -8.12
N PHE A 125 -7.60 -10.82 -9.08
CA PHE A 125 -7.69 -9.38 -9.30
C PHE A 125 -9.09 -8.96 -9.71
N LYS A 126 -9.69 -9.65 -10.69
CA LYS A 126 -11.05 -9.34 -11.18
C LYS A 126 -12.09 -9.46 -10.07
N GLN A 127 -11.97 -10.49 -9.24
CA GLN A 127 -12.83 -10.68 -8.07
C GLN A 127 -12.65 -9.55 -7.06
N PHE A 128 -11.41 -9.24 -6.67
CA PHE A 128 -11.15 -8.14 -5.75
C PHE A 128 -11.72 -6.82 -6.26
N LEU A 129 -11.49 -6.51 -7.55
CA LEU A 129 -12.01 -5.30 -8.16
C LEU A 129 -13.54 -5.27 -8.09
N SER A 130 -14.21 -6.36 -8.45
CA SER A 130 -15.67 -6.45 -8.38
C SER A 130 -16.21 -6.29 -6.96
N GLU A 131 -15.50 -6.79 -5.95
CA GLU A 131 -15.92 -6.69 -4.54
C GLU A 131 -15.69 -5.30 -3.94
N ASN A 132 -14.78 -4.49 -4.52
CA ASN A 132 -14.30 -3.26 -3.90
C ASN A 132 -14.47 -2.01 -4.78
N GLU A 133 -15.00 -2.14 -6.00
CA GLU A 133 -15.01 -1.06 -6.99
C GLU A 133 -15.68 0.24 -6.52
N GLU A 134 -16.67 0.14 -5.63
CA GLU A 134 -17.43 1.29 -5.12
C GLU A 134 -16.52 2.30 -4.40
N TRP A 135 -15.62 1.84 -3.54
CA TRP A 135 -14.68 2.70 -2.82
C TRP A 135 -13.33 2.79 -3.53
N LEU A 136 -12.92 1.74 -4.24
CA LEU A 136 -11.60 1.65 -4.86
C LEU A 136 -11.46 2.59 -6.06
N LYS A 137 -12.49 2.70 -6.92
CA LYS A 137 -12.47 3.60 -8.08
C LYS A 137 -12.35 5.08 -7.67
N PRO A 138 -13.19 5.62 -6.77
CA PRO A 138 -13.04 7.02 -6.35
C PRO A 138 -11.72 7.27 -5.59
N TYR A 139 -11.26 6.32 -4.77
CA TYR A 139 -9.94 6.42 -4.12
C TYR A 139 -8.80 6.49 -5.14
N ALA A 140 -8.76 5.56 -6.10
CA ALA A 140 -7.70 5.54 -7.10
C ALA A 140 -7.74 6.77 -8.04
N ALA A 141 -8.95 7.27 -8.35
CA ALA A 141 -9.12 8.52 -9.09
C ALA A 141 -8.63 9.74 -8.30
N PHE A 142 -8.93 9.81 -7.00
CA PHE A 142 -8.38 10.85 -6.12
C PHE A 142 -6.85 10.83 -6.13
N CYS A 143 -6.22 9.66 -5.90
CA CYS A 143 -4.76 9.56 -5.90
C CYS A 143 -4.15 9.95 -7.25
N PHE A 144 -4.77 9.55 -8.36
CA PHE A 144 -4.33 9.95 -9.69
C PHE A 144 -4.39 11.46 -9.88
N LEU A 145 -5.52 12.10 -9.54
CA LEU A 145 -5.71 13.54 -9.70
C LEU A 145 -4.80 14.33 -8.77
N ARG A 146 -4.64 13.89 -7.51
CA ARG A 146 -3.69 14.44 -6.54
C ARG A 146 -2.28 14.46 -7.12
N ASP A 147 -1.82 13.33 -7.65
CA ASP A 147 -0.45 13.22 -8.19
C ASP A 147 -0.31 13.98 -9.50
N PHE A 148 -1.32 13.97 -10.36
CA PHE A 148 -1.29 14.64 -11.67
C PHE A 148 -1.29 16.16 -11.57
N PHE A 149 -2.06 16.72 -10.63
CA PHE A 149 -2.12 18.17 -10.38
C PHE A 149 -1.14 18.62 -9.28
N GLU A 150 -0.40 17.69 -8.67
CA GLU A 150 0.52 17.95 -7.55
C GLU A 150 -0.15 18.65 -6.35
N THR A 151 -1.47 18.46 -6.19
CA THR A 151 -2.27 19.06 -5.10
C THR A 151 -3.51 18.24 -4.80
N SER A 152 -3.85 18.13 -3.51
CA SER A 152 -5.11 17.55 -3.04
C SER A 152 -6.30 18.52 -3.05
N ASP A 153 -6.05 19.80 -3.34
CA ASP A 153 -7.09 20.79 -3.50
C ASP A 153 -7.86 20.56 -4.81
N HIS A 154 -9.00 19.89 -4.70
CA HIS A 154 -9.85 19.56 -5.83
C HIS A 154 -10.34 20.78 -6.61
N SER A 155 -10.40 21.97 -6.00
CA SER A 155 -10.77 23.19 -6.72
C SER A 155 -9.78 23.53 -7.85
N GLN A 156 -8.54 23.04 -7.75
CA GLN A 156 -7.46 23.26 -8.72
C GLN A 156 -7.42 22.23 -9.85
N TRP A 157 -8.26 21.18 -9.82
CA TRP A 157 -8.26 20.11 -10.82
C TRP A 157 -9.03 20.43 -12.12
N GLY A 158 -9.38 21.70 -12.34
CA GLY A 158 -10.09 22.17 -13.54
C GLY A 158 -11.42 21.43 -13.76
N ARG A 159 -11.55 20.73 -14.89
CA ARG A 159 -12.78 19.99 -15.25
C ARG A 159 -13.11 18.82 -14.32
N PHE A 160 -12.13 18.38 -13.52
CA PHE A 160 -12.27 17.31 -12.53
C PHE A 160 -12.57 17.81 -11.11
N SER A 161 -12.69 19.13 -10.91
CA SER A 161 -12.97 19.73 -9.59
C SER A 161 -14.30 19.30 -8.97
N GLN A 162 -15.28 18.94 -9.80
CA GLN A 162 -16.53 18.35 -9.35
C GLN A 162 -16.55 16.86 -9.66
N PHE A 163 -16.77 16.06 -8.61
CA PHE A 163 -16.92 14.62 -8.72
C PHE A 163 -18.09 14.26 -9.65
N SER A 164 -17.83 13.35 -10.57
CA SER A 164 -18.86 12.72 -11.41
C SER A 164 -18.40 11.30 -11.68
N LYS A 165 -19.30 10.32 -11.48
CA LYS A 165 -19.01 8.91 -11.77
C LYS A 165 -18.55 8.70 -13.21
N ASP A 166 -19.12 9.46 -14.15
CA ASP A 166 -18.78 9.37 -15.57
C ASP A 166 -17.38 9.92 -15.88
N LYS A 167 -16.97 11.00 -15.19
CA LYS A 167 -15.62 11.59 -15.35
C LYS A 167 -14.52 10.70 -14.77
N VAL A 168 -14.83 10.02 -13.65
CA VAL A 168 -13.92 9.07 -12.98
C VAL A 168 -13.63 7.85 -13.87
N LEU A 169 -14.63 7.38 -14.64
CA LEU A 169 -14.46 6.27 -15.57
C LEU A 169 -13.50 6.62 -16.73
N TYR A 170 -13.50 7.87 -17.20
CA TYR A 170 -12.68 8.29 -18.33
C TYR A 170 -11.17 8.39 -17.97
N THR A 171 -10.85 8.60 -16.69
CA THR A 171 -9.47 8.72 -16.18
C THR A 171 -8.83 7.39 -15.77
N MET A 172 -9.47 6.24 -16.04
CA MET A 172 -8.91 4.90 -15.74
C MET A 172 -7.71 4.55 -16.67
N THR A 173 -6.59 5.23 -16.44
CA THR A 173 -5.29 5.00 -17.10
C THR A 173 -4.42 4.04 -16.29
N LEU A 174 -3.25 3.64 -16.83
CA LEU A 174 -2.27 2.79 -16.13
C LEU A 174 -1.92 3.23 -14.69
N TYR A 175 -2.02 4.53 -14.40
CA TYR A 175 -1.69 5.10 -13.08
C TYR A 175 -2.71 4.72 -11.99
N VAL A 176 -3.99 4.67 -12.36
CA VAL A 176 -5.07 4.16 -11.50
C VAL A 176 -4.80 2.70 -11.13
N PHE A 177 -4.33 1.90 -12.10
CA PHE A 177 -3.99 0.51 -11.86
C PHE A 177 -2.80 0.29 -10.91
N ILE A 178 -1.85 1.23 -10.84
CA ILE A 178 -0.71 1.14 -9.90
C ILE A 178 -1.15 1.42 -8.46
N THR A 179 -1.99 2.43 -8.26
CA THR A 179 -2.57 2.73 -6.93
C THR A 179 -3.52 1.61 -6.49
N MET A 180 -4.28 1.07 -7.44
CA MET A 180 -5.07 -0.13 -7.22
C MET A 180 -4.16 -1.32 -6.90
N PHE A 181 -3.00 -1.49 -7.57
CA PHE A 181 -2.12 -2.63 -7.35
C PHE A 181 -1.53 -2.70 -5.95
N SER A 182 -1.01 -1.60 -5.40
CA SER A 182 -0.48 -1.60 -4.03
C SER A 182 -1.58 -1.94 -3.02
N THR A 183 -2.76 -1.34 -3.19
CA THR A 183 -3.94 -1.60 -2.37
C THR A 183 -4.38 -3.06 -2.49
N ILE A 184 -4.56 -3.55 -3.71
CA ILE A 184 -4.96 -4.93 -4.04
C ILE A 184 -3.97 -5.94 -3.49
N TYR A 185 -2.68 -5.68 -3.63
CA TYR A 185 -1.66 -6.58 -3.13
C TYR A 185 -1.73 -6.70 -1.61
N ILE A 186 -1.81 -5.57 -0.89
CA ILE A 186 -1.96 -5.58 0.56
C ILE A 186 -3.19 -6.40 0.96
N TYR A 187 -4.34 -6.14 0.32
CA TYR A 187 -5.57 -6.87 0.62
C TYR A 187 -5.52 -8.37 0.29
N ASN A 188 -5.01 -8.74 -0.88
CA ASN A 188 -4.89 -10.14 -1.29
C ASN A 188 -3.90 -10.90 -0.44
N TYR A 189 -2.79 -10.26 -0.05
CA TYR A 189 -1.84 -10.82 0.88
C TYR A 189 -2.50 -11.07 2.25
N LEU A 190 -3.17 -10.08 2.83
CA LEU A 190 -3.87 -10.22 4.11
C LEU A 190 -4.97 -11.30 4.04
N ARG A 191 -5.71 -11.40 2.92
CA ARG A 191 -6.77 -12.39 2.71
C ARG A 191 -6.24 -13.82 2.52
N GLN A 192 -5.13 -14.00 1.80
CA GLN A 192 -4.49 -15.32 1.65
C GLN A 192 -4.00 -15.85 3.01
N GLN A 193 -3.47 -14.98 3.86
CA GLN A 193 -3.01 -15.37 5.20
C GLN A 193 -4.17 -15.76 6.13
N HIS A 194 -5.25 -14.98 6.16
CA HIS A 194 -6.47 -15.37 6.89
C HIS A 194 -7.05 -16.72 6.42
N MET A 195 -6.92 -17.06 5.14
CA MET A 195 -7.37 -18.36 4.60
C MET A 195 -6.42 -19.51 4.92
N GLN A 196 -5.10 -19.28 5.00
CA GLN A 196 -4.12 -20.29 5.39
C GLN A 196 -4.20 -20.61 6.89
N GLU A 197 -4.39 -19.60 7.74
CA GLU A 197 -4.56 -19.78 9.20
C GLU A 197 -5.83 -20.56 9.54
N ARG A 198 -6.96 -20.29 8.86
CA ARG A 198 -8.20 -21.07 9.04
C ARG A 198 -8.08 -22.53 8.64
N LYS A 199 -7.21 -22.86 7.68
CA LYS A 199 -6.94 -24.25 7.25
C LYS A 199 -5.98 -24.99 8.18
N MET A 200 -5.12 -24.29 8.92
CA MET A 200 -4.25 -24.91 9.92
C MET A 200 -4.95 -25.13 11.27
N LEU A 201 -6.05 -24.41 11.52
CA LEU A 201 -6.87 -24.52 12.73
C LEU A 201 -8.09 -25.45 12.58
N SER A 202 -8.26 -26.08 11.41
CA SER A 202 -9.33 -27.06 11.09
C SER A 202 -8.76 -28.45 10.85
#